data_AF-A0AAW6Y5P6-F1
#
_entry.id   AF-A0AAW6Y5P6-F1
#
_cell.length_a   1.000
_cell.length_b   1.000
_cell.length_c   1.000
_cell.angle_alpha   90.00
_cell.angle_beta   90.00
_cell.angle_gamma   90.00
#
_symmetry.space_group_name_H-M   'P 1'
#
loop_
_entity.id
_entity.type
_entity.pdbx_description
1 polymer ?
#
loop_
_entity_poly.entity_id
_entity_poly.type
_entity_poly.pdbx_seq_one_letter_code
_entity_poly.pdbx_strand_id
1 'polypeptide(L)'
;MKVKIINLPNGYKRIIYGKYFEQFDLDYEQDLDVLKKDIEFALSVIEYNRSIFNKFSSLFKSKNIFVYQGGHHLDIIDRDKGSLEWLTIEDHWTKDVDDITGSWKMENLEISRQTQYAMQLLKIGKTNIEKEIRKIKQRF
;
A
#
# COMPACT_ATOMS: atom_id res chain seq x y z
N MET A 1 -6.86 2.70 19.33
CA MET A 1 -6.28 2.57 17.98
C MET A 1 -6.97 1.40 17.31
N LYS A 2 -7.40 1.54 16.05
CA LYS A 2 -8.02 0.46 15.28
C LYS A 2 -7.07 0.06 14.16
N VAL A 3 -7.21 -1.18 13.69
CA VAL A 3 -6.44 -1.76 12.59
C VAL A 3 -7.44 -2.43 11.67
N LYS A 4 -7.34 -2.19 10.37
CA LYS A 4 -8.09 -2.88 9.32
C LYS A 4 -7.15 -3.79 8.56
N ILE A 5 -7.59 -5.02 8.30
CA ILE A 5 -6.85 -5.99 7.50
C ILE A 5 -7.73 -6.39 6.33
N ILE A 6 -7.18 -6.38 5.12
CA ILE A 6 -7.84 -6.88 3.91
C ILE A 6 -6.95 -7.90 3.22
N ASN A 7 -7.56 -8.88 2.55
CA ASN A 7 -6.86 -9.84 1.71
C ASN A 7 -6.83 -9.29 0.28
N LEU A 8 -5.65 -9.08 -0.27
CA LEU A 8 -5.48 -8.63 -1.64
C LEU A 8 -5.51 -9.83 -2.60
N PRO A 9 -6.02 -9.67 -3.84
CA PRO A 9 -6.08 -10.76 -4.83
C PRO A 9 -4.71 -11.33 -5.22
N ASN A 10 -3.63 -10.57 -5.00
CA ASN A 10 -2.24 -11.02 -5.22
C ASN A 10 -1.71 -11.85 -4.04
N GLY A 11 -2.52 -12.21 -3.05
CA GLY A 11 -2.07 -13.03 -1.93
C GLY A 11 -1.28 -12.28 -0.85
N TYR A 12 -1.23 -10.95 -0.91
CA TYR A 12 -0.77 -10.14 0.22
C TYR A 12 -1.94 -9.86 1.16
N LYS A 13 -1.65 -9.68 2.45
CA LYS A 13 -2.56 -9.01 3.37
C LYS A 13 -2.16 -7.56 3.49
N ARG A 14 -3.11 -6.65 3.28
CA ARG A 14 -2.89 -5.23 3.50
C ARG A 14 -3.40 -4.84 4.88
N ILE A 15 -2.51 -4.24 5.66
CA ILE A 15 -2.78 -3.71 6.99
C ILE A 15 -2.92 -2.20 6.88
N ILE A 16 -3.99 -1.64 7.41
CA ILE A 16 -4.30 -0.21 7.41
C ILE A 16 -4.51 0.22 8.85
N TYR A 17 -3.76 1.23 9.29
CA TYR A 17 -3.85 1.74 10.65
C TYR A 17 -3.45 3.22 10.70
N GLY A 18 -3.57 3.82 11.88
CA GLY A 18 -3.22 5.22 12.13
C GLY A 18 -4.25 5.95 12.96
N LYS A 19 -3.88 7.13 13.44
CA LYS A 19 -4.71 7.99 14.28
C LYS A 19 -6.00 8.42 13.59
N TYR A 20 -5.97 8.57 12.27
CA TYR A 20 -7.06 9.14 11.48
C TYR A 20 -7.55 8.24 10.34
N PHE A 21 -7.11 6.98 10.25
CA PHE A 21 -7.45 6.15 9.08
C PHE A 21 -8.96 6.02 8.85
N GLU A 22 -9.79 6.01 9.91
CA GLU A 22 -11.26 5.94 9.78
C GLU A 22 -11.89 7.18 9.14
N GLN A 23 -11.12 8.26 8.97
CA GLN A 23 -11.54 9.47 8.28
C GLN A 23 -11.23 9.41 6.77
N PHE A 24 -10.49 8.40 6.33
CA PHE A 24 -10.18 8.14 4.93
C PHE A 24 -11.06 7.00 4.42
N ASP A 25 -12.12 7.37 3.70
CA ASP A 25 -12.95 6.42 2.97
C ASP A 25 -12.36 6.22 1.57
N LEU A 26 -11.46 5.25 1.45
CA LEU A 26 -10.68 4.97 0.25
C LEU A 26 -10.92 3.53 -0.21
N ASP A 27 -10.76 3.28 -1.50
CA ASP A 27 -10.72 1.93 -2.05
C ASP A 27 -9.35 1.29 -1.76
N TYR A 28 -9.26 0.66 -0.60
CA TYR A 28 -8.03 0.05 -0.13
C TYR A 28 -7.61 -1.22 -0.90
N GLU A 29 -8.43 -1.75 -1.82
CA GLU A 29 -8.07 -2.93 -2.62
C GLU A 29 -7.20 -2.59 -3.84
N GLN A 30 -7.05 -1.30 -4.16
CA GLN A 30 -6.27 -0.82 -5.29
C GLN A 30 -4.75 -1.07 -5.16
N ASP A 31 -4.03 -0.98 -6.27
CA ASP A 31 -2.56 -1.02 -6.25
C ASP A 31 -2.00 0.25 -5.55
N LEU A 32 -0.86 0.14 -4.84
CA LEU A 32 -0.32 1.22 -3.98
C LEU A 32 -0.10 2.55 -4.74
N ASP A 33 0.29 2.49 -6.02
CA ASP A 33 0.50 3.69 -6.85
C ASP A 33 -0.78 4.49 -7.09
N VAL A 34 -1.92 3.80 -7.20
CA VAL A 34 -3.24 4.42 -7.37
C VAL A 34 -3.73 4.95 -6.02
N LEU A 35 -3.65 4.10 -4.99
CA LEU A 35 -4.08 4.44 -3.64
C LEU A 35 -3.31 5.64 -3.09
N LYS A 36 -2.01 5.77 -3.40
CA LYS A 36 -1.21 6.95 -3.06
C LYS A 36 -1.84 8.24 -3.59
N LYS A 37 -2.20 8.27 -4.87
CA LYS A 37 -2.78 9.46 -5.52
C LYS A 37 -4.11 9.84 -4.89
N ASP A 38 -4.92 8.84 -4.53
CA ASP A 38 -6.20 9.07 -3.88
C ASP A 38 -6.02 9.62 -2.45
N ILE A 39 -5.01 9.15 -1.70
CA ILE A 39 -4.64 9.73 -0.39
C ILE A 39 -4.15 11.17 -0.55
N GLU A 40 -3.26 11.44 -1.51
CA GLU A 40 -2.77 12.80 -1.80
C GLU A 40 -3.91 13.74 -2.18
N PHE A 41 -4.86 13.26 -2.98
CA PHE A 41 -6.06 14.00 -3.34
C PHE A 41 -6.95 14.27 -2.11
N ALA A 42 -7.24 13.26 -1.30
CA ALA A 42 -8.02 13.41 -0.07
C ALA A 42 -7.40 14.44 0.89
N LEU A 43 -6.07 14.39 1.07
CA LEU A 43 -5.33 15.38 1.87
C LEU A 43 -5.47 16.79 1.31
N SER A 44 -5.37 16.96 -0.01
CA SER A 44 -5.57 18.27 -0.65
C SER A 44 -6.98 18.83 -0.44
N VAL A 45 -8.00 17.98 -0.46
CA VAL A 45 -9.40 18.37 -0.20
C VAL A 45 -9.59 18.78 1.26
N ILE A 46 -9.03 18.03 2.20
CA ILE A 46 -9.07 18.37 3.64
C ILE A 46 -8.35 19.70 3.89
N GLU A 47 -7.19 19.89 3.26
CA GLU A 47 -6.40 21.11 3.37
C GLU A 47 -7.12 22.33 2.78
N TYR A 48 -7.80 22.18 1.64
CA TYR A 48 -8.58 23.25 1.04
C TYR A 48 -9.82 23.60 1.88
N ASN A 49 -10.49 22.59 2.45
CA ASN A 49 -11.73 22.74 3.19
C ASN A 49 -11.53 22.82 4.72
N ARG A 50 -10.41 23.38 5.18
CA ARG A 50 -10.04 23.47 6.60
C ARG A 50 -11.14 24.01 7.52
N SER A 51 -12.00 24.90 7.03
CA SER A 51 -13.14 25.48 7.78
C SER A 51 -14.26 24.48 8.08
N ILE A 52 -14.40 23.46 7.23
CA ILE A 52 -15.35 22.35 7.41
C ILE A 52 -14.70 21.30 8.31
N PHE A 53 -13.41 21.02 8.07
CA PHE A 53 -12.63 20.06 8.84
C PHE A 53 -11.92 20.73 10.04
N ASN A 54 -12.67 21.42 10.91
CA ASN A 54 -12.09 22.18 12.03
C ASN A 54 -11.21 21.34 12.98
N LYS A 55 -11.47 20.03 13.11
CA LYS A 55 -10.59 19.09 13.84
C LYS A 55 -9.24 18.84 13.15
N PHE A 56 -9.19 18.95 11.83
CA PHE A 56 -7.99 18.75 11.03
C PHE A 56 -7.23 20.05 10.74
N SER A 57 -7.86 21.22 10.77
CA SER A 57 -7.20 22.47 10.35
C SER A 57 -5.91 22.79 11.11
N SER A 58 -5.85 22.47 12.40
CA SER A 58 -4.65 22.63 13.23
C SER A 58 -3.55 21.61 12.91
N LEU A 59 -3.92 20.46 12.35
CA LEU A 59 -2.99 19.38 12.01
C LEU A 59 -2.11 19.77 10.82
N PHE A 60 -2.64 20.50 9.85
CA PHE A 60 -1.91 20.98 8.67
C PHE A 60 -1.06 22.23 8.94
N LYS A 61 -1.18 22.85 10.13
CA LYS A 61 -0.42 24.06 10.44
C LYS A 61 1.09 23.73 10.55
N SER A 62 1.88 24.41 9.73
CA SER A 62 3.35 24.34 9.72
C SER A 62 3.92 22.93 9.50
N LYS A 63 3.24 22.10 8.70
CA LYS A 63 3.73 20.78 8.26
C LYS A 63 3.80 20.73 6.74
N ASN A 64 4.81 20.05 6.21
CA ASN A 64 4.93 19.77 4.80
C ASN A 64 4.46 18.33 4.54
N ILE A 65 3.15 18.18 4.38
CA ILE A 65 2.47 16.87 4.38
C ILE A 65 2.51 16.26 2.98
N PHE A 66 2.90 15.00 2.89
CA PHE A 66 2.81 14.20 1.66
C PHE A 66 2.72 12.70 1.99
N VAL A 67 2.45 11.91 0.97
CA VAL A 67 2.38 10.46 1.08
C VAL A 67 3.72 9.88 0.64
N TYR A 68 4.46 9.33 1.60
CA TYR A 68 5.65 8.55 1.34
C TYR A 68 5.26 7.16 0.85
N GLN A 69 6.01 6.64 -0.12
CA GLN A 69 5.81 5.30 -0.67
C GLN A 69 7.14 4.55 -0.68
N GLY A 70 7.18 3.43 0.05
CA GLY A 70 8.23 2.42 -0.12
C GLY A 70 7.75 1.26 -0.98
N GLY A 71 8.53 0.18 -1.02
CA GLY A 71 8.23 -0.98 -1.89
C GLY A 71 6.91 -1.70 -1.57
N HIS A 72 6.46 -1.67 -0.31
CA HIS A 72 5.26 -2.35 0.17
C HIS A 72 4.49 -1.52 1.22
N HIS A 73 4.71 -0.20 1.26
CA HIS A 73 4.05 0.62 2.26
C HIS A 73 3.76 2.03 1.76
N LEU A 74 2.71 2.63 2.31
CA LEU A 74 2.38 4.04 2.22
C LEU A 74 2.29 4.61 3.63
N ASP A 75 2.78 5.83 3.80
CA ASP A 75 2.67 6.55 5.06
C ASP A 75 2.46 8.05 4.83
N ILE A 76 1.59 8.65 5.64
CA ILE A 76 1.42 10.11 5.64
C ILE A 76 2.49 10.70 6.55
N ILE A 77 3.37 11.51 5.98
CA ILE A 77 4.54 12.03 6.68
C ILE A 77 4.62 13.56 6.60
N ASP A 78 5.34 14.16 7.55
CA ASP A 78 5.83 15.53 7.47
C ASP A 78 7.29 15.49 7.04
N ARG A 79 7.66 16.23 5.98
CA ARG A 79 8.97 16.11 5.31
C ARG A 79 10.14 16.19 6.26
N ASP A 80 10.00 17.04 7.26
CA ASP A 80 11.07 17.39 8.17
C ASP A 80 11.04 16.57 9.47
N LYS A 81 9.99 15.77 9.70
CA LYS A 81 9.75 15.08 10.98
C LYS A 81 9.47 13.58 10.87
N GLY A 82 9.22 13.08 9.65
CA GLY A 82 8.90 11.68 9.41
C GLY A 82 7.42 11.37 9.61
N SER A 83 7.12 10.13 10.00
CA SER A 83 5.76 9.63 10.10
C SER A 83 4.89 10.51 10.99
N LEU A 84 3.70 10.83 10.49
CA LEU A 84 2.68 11.49 11.28
C LEU A 84 1.75 10.49 11.98
N GLU A 85 1.86 9.20 11.65
CA GLU A 85 0.97 8.12 12.11
C GLU A 85 -0.51 8.42 11.82
N TRP A 86 -0.81 9.23 10.79
CA TRP A 86 -2.19 9.60 10.45
C TRP A 86 -2.90 8.46 9.72
N LEU A 87 -2.21 7.90 8.73
CA LEU A 87 -2.61 6.75 7.93
C LEU A 87 -1.33 6.06 7.46
N THR A 88 -1.20 4.79 7.83
CA THR A 88 -0.12 3.92 7.39
C THR A 88 -0.74 2.66 6.80
N ILE A 89 -0.24 2.26 5.64
CA ILE A 89 -0.72 1.12 4.86
C ILE A 89 0.47 0.25 4.53
N GLU A 90 0.38 -1.04 4.82
CA GLU A 90 1.47 -1.99 4.62
C GLU A 90 0.97 -3.29 3.99
N ASP A 91 1.66 -3.74 2.93
CA ASP A 91 1.40 -5.00 2.26
C ASP A 91 2.36 -6.07 2.76
N HIS A 92 1.81 -7.09 3.41
CA HIS A 92 2.54 -8.19 4.00
C HIS A 92 2.23 -9.50 3.29
N TRP A 93 3.28 -10.23 2.90
CA TRP A 93 3.13 -11.63 2.49
C TRP A 93 2.87 -12.49 3.73
N THR A 94 1.84 -13.33 3.72
CA THR A 94 1.51 -14.20 4.87
C THR A 94 1.35 -15.66 4.44
N LYS A 95 1.88 -16.59 5.25
CA LYS A 95 1.74 -18.05 5.02
C LYS A 95 0.29 -18.53 4.93
N ASP A 96 -0.64 -17.84 5.61
CA ASP A 96 -2.08 -18.20 5.55
C ASP A 96 -2.67 -18.09 4.12
N VAL A 97 -2.00 -17.38 3.22
CA VAL A 97 -2.36 -17.30 1.79
C VAL A 97 -1.81 -18.51 1.02
N ASP A 98 -0.68 -19.08 1.45
CA ASP A 98 -0.13 -20.32 0.88
C ASP A 98 -1.14 -21.48 1.00
N ASP A 99 -1.98 -21.46 2.04
CA ASP A 99 -3.00 -22.48 2.29
C ASP A 99 -4.33 -22.22 1.53
N ILE A 100 -4.58 -20.99 1.04
CA ILE A 100 -5.80 -20.63 0.29
C ILE A 100 -5.68 -20.97 -1.20
N THR A 101 -4.45 -21.07 -1.73
CA THR A 101 -4.22 -21.59 -3.07
C THR A 101 -3.38 -22.85 -3.01
N GLY A 102 -4.04 -24.01 -2.95
CA GLY A 102 -3.40 -25.28 -3.21
C GLY A 102 -2.58 -25.21 -4.52
N SER A 103 -1.37 -25.78 -4.50
CA SER A 103 -0.25 -25.59 -5.45
C SER A 103 0.30 -24.16 -5.37
N TRP A 104 1.47 -23.90 -4.78
CA TRP A 104 2.78 -24.32 -5.29
C TRP A 104 3.81 -24.44 -4.14
N LYS A 105 3.99 -25.64 -3.60
CA LYS A 105 5.28 -26.00 -2.97
C LYS A 105 6.16 -26.60 -4.08
N MET A 106 6.92 -25.75 -4.77
CA MET A 106 8.03 -26.23 -5.60
C MET A 106 9.23 -26.37 -4.67
N GLU A 107 9.70 -27.60 -4.56
CA GLU A 107 10.77 -28.03 -3.67
C GLU A 107 12.05 -27.19 -3.87
N ASN A 108 12.59 -26.67 -2.76
CA ASN A 108 14.00 -26.39 -2.53
C ASN A 108 14.74 -25.31 -3.36
N LEU A 109 14.06 -24.35 -3.97
CA LEU A 109 14.68 -23.09 -4.38
C LEU A 109 13.79 -21.94 -3.90
N GLU A 110 14.30 -21.09 -3.01
CA GLU A 110 13.63 -19.83 -2.65
C GLU A 110 13.45 -18.99 -3.91
N ILE A 111 12.29 -19.17 -4.56
CA ILE A 111 11.85 -18.28 -5.62
C ILE A 111 11.76 -16.91 -4.96
N SER A 112 12.52 -15.94 -5.47
CA SER A 112 12.53 -14.59 -4.92
C SER A 112 11.10 -14.05 -4.83
N ARG A 113 10.78 -13.26 -3.79
CA ARG A 113 9.45 -12.63 -3.63
C ARG A 113 8.98 -11.94 -4.91
N GLN A 114 9.92 -11.42 -5.70
CA GLN A 114 9.67 -10.75 -6.97
C GLN A 114 9.16 -11.72 -8.04
N THR A 115 9.73 -12.91 -8.12
CA THR A 115 9.27 -13.96 -9.04
C THR A 115 7.91 -14.51 -8.59
N GLN A 116 7.66 -14.64 -7.29
CA GLN A 116 6.34 -15.00 -6.77
C GLN A 116 5.27 -13.96 -7.16
N TYR A 117 5.58 -12.67 -6.97
CA TYR A 117 4.72 -11.56 -7.37
C TYR A 117 4.48 -11.51 -8.89
N ALA A 118 5.53 -11.69 -9.69
CA ALA A 118 5.42 -11.77 -11.15
C ALA A 118 4.50 -12.91 -11.59
N MET A 119 4.67 -14.10 -11.01
CA MET A 119 3.81 -15.27 -11.31
C MET A 119 2.34 -15.02 -10.95
N GLN A 120 2.06 -14.30 -9.86
CA GLN A 120 0.70 -13.94 -9.49
C GLN A 120 0.08 -12.95 -10.46
N LEU A 121 0.80 -11.89 -10.82
CA LEU A 121 0.33 -10.92 -11.81
C LEU A 121 0.03 -11.59 -13.17
N LEU A 122 0.81 -12.60 -13.55
CA LEU A 122 0.55 -13.41 -14.75
C LEU A 122 -0.76 -14.20 -14.60
N LYS A 123 -0.96 -14.83 -13.45
CA LYS A 123 -2.15 -15.66 -13.17
C LYS A 123 -3.45 -14.86 -13.19
N ILE A 124 -3.43 -13.62 -12.70
CA ILE A 124 -4.61 -12.74 -12.70
C ILE A 124 -4.74 -11.88 -13.97
N GLY A 125 -3.89 -12.11 -14.98
CA GLY A 125 -3.95 -11.39 -16.26
C GLY A 125 -3.56 -9.91 -16.17
N LYS A 126 -2.95 -9.45 -15.07
CA LYS A 126 -2.51 -8.06 -14.88
C LYS A 126 -1.16 -7.76 -15.55
N THR A 127 -0.41 -8.77 -15.99
CA THR A 127 0.87 -8.61 -16.70
C THR A 127 1.11 -9.74 -17.70
N ASN A 128 2.23 -9.68 -18.43
CA ASN A 128 2.71 -10.76 -19.30
C ASN A 128 4.15 -11.16 -18.96
N ILE A 129 4.56 -12.36 -19.40
CA ILE A 129 5.80 -12.99 -18.95
C ILE A 129 7.03 -12.23 -19.43
N GLU A 130 6.96 -11.65 -20.63
CA GLU A 130 8.03 -10.84 -21.22
C GLU A 130 8.30 -9.57 -20.40
N LYS A 131 7.24 -8.89 -19.94
CA LYS A 131 7.32 -7.67 -19.14
C LYS A 131 7.94 -7.94 -17.77
N GLU A 132 7.57 -9.03 -17.11
CA GLU A 132 8.13 -9.36 -15.80
C GLU A 132 9.58 -9.85 -15.89
N ILE A 133 9.92 -10.66 -16.90
CA ILE A 133 11.32 -11.05 -17.16
C ILE A 133 12.19 -9.81 -17.40
N ARG A 134 11.71 -8.83 -18.17
CA ARG A 134 12.43 -7.58 -18.42
C ARG A 134 12.70 -6.79 -17.14
N LYS A 135 11.69 -6.67 -16.26
CA LYS A 135 11.84 -5.98 -14.96
C LYS A 135 12.86 -6.67 -14.04
N ILE A 136 12.88 -8.00 -14.04
CA ILE A 136 13.84 -8.79 -13.26
C ILE A 136 15.25 -8.57 -13.80
N LYS A 137 15.43 -8.65 -15.12
CA LYS A 137 16.75 -8.47 -15.77
C LYS A 137 17.32 -7.06 -15.64
N GLN A 138 16.49 -6.02 -15.56
CA GLN A 138 16.96 -4.64 -15.40
C GLN A 138 17.46 -4.29 -13.99
N ARG A 139 17.33 -5.22 -13.03
CA ARG A 139 17.71 -5.00 -11.63
C ARG A 139 19.03 -5.69 -11.23
N PHE A 140 19.62 -6.45 -12.15
CA PHE A 140 20.95 -7.05 -12.05
C PHE A 140 21.85 -6.41 -13.11
#